data_AF-A0A8T6E2D0-F1
#
_entry.id   AF-A0A8T6E2D0-F1
#
_cell.length_a   1.000
_cell.length_b   1.000
_cell.length_c   1.000
_cell.angle_alpha   90.00
_cell.angle_beta   90.00
_cell.angle_gamma   90.00
#
_symmetry.space_group_name_H-M   'P 1'
#
loop_
_entity.id
_entity.type
_entity.pdbx_description
1 polymer ?
#
loop_
_entity_poly.entity_id
_entity_poly.type
_entity_poly.pdbx_seq_one_letter_code
_entity_poly.pdbx_strand_id
1 'polypeptide(L)'
;MNELPPQRPEFSDDEFGKLVGNVKNALRALPAYFRTSTRIEGLDGGELFNLSAVLGSAIEVQVVETLNRIRDVWDPDDRWPRCRFVRSSQTFPDVRLLSQGENGRVDNVLGIELKGWYLLSKETEPSFRFTVTPDACAPQDLLVVIPWHLKNILSGEPMVHAPYIEQARYVAEFRNWWWTCARETSDTNAQRQVSPPDENVNPYPAPKTKIADRPAKDGGNNFGRIARVAGLMDSYTKELRSRPIAGIPAEHWIAFFKRHAESAVPEEILAHLTREMQKRELGREAATEIADAIARIVALTR
;
A
#
# COMPACT_ATOMS: atom_id res chain seq x y z
N MET A 1 18.61 9.44 -25.59
CA MET A 1 17.93 10.69 -25.18
C MET A 1 17.47 10.48 -23.75
N ASN A 2 17.81 11.39 -22.83
CA ASN A 2 17.25 11.33 -21.48
C ASN A 2 15.81 11.82 -21.56
N GLU A 3 14.87 10.89 -21.71
CA GLU A 3 13.45 11.20 -21.61
C GLU A 3 13.16 11.79 -20.23
N LEU A 4 12.45 12.92 -20.21
CA LEU A 4 12.04 13.57 -18.96
C LEU A 4 10.99 12.71 -18.25
N PRO A 5 10.94 12.74 -16.90
CA PRO A 5 9.88 12.07 -16.17
C PRO A 5 8.51 12.62 -16.57
N PRO A 6 7.44 11.80 -16.56
CA PRO A 6 6.09 12.30 -16.74
C PRO A 6 5.75 13.29 -15.63
N GLN A 7 4.97 14.31 -15.96
CA GLN A 7 4.55 15.32 -15.00
C GLN A 7 3.33 14.83 -14.23
N ARG A 8 3.27 15.14 -12.93
CA ARG A 8 2.04 14.93 -12.16
C ARG A 8 0.95 15.82 -12.74
N PRO A 9 -0.19 15.25 -13.17
CA PRO A 9 -1.27 16.03 -13.69
C PRO A 9 -1.99 16.78 -12.57
N GLU A 10 -2.42 18.00 -12.88
CA GLU A 10 -3.36 18.76 -12.06
C GLU A 10 -4.79 18.41 -12.51
N PHE A 11 -5.68 18.21 -11.54
CA PHE A 11 -7.10 18.07 -11.85
C PHE A 11 -7.68 19.45 -12.16
N SER A 12 -8.56 19.51 -13.16
CA SER A 12 -9.30 20.73 -13.49
C SER A 12 -10.21 21.18 -12.35
N ASP A 13 -10.53 22.47 -12.27
CA ASP A 13 -11.47 23.00 -11.26
C ASP A 13 -12.96 22.77 -11.62
N ASP A 14 -13.23 21.92 -12.60
CA ASP A 14 -14.59 21.56 -13.01
C ASP A 14 -15.30 20.66 -11.98
N GLU A 15 -16.56 20.30 -12.24
CA GLU A 15 -17.34 19.42 -11.35
C GLU A 15 -16.64 18.08 -11.08
N PHE A 16 -15.86 17.60 -12.04
CA PHE A 16 -15.20 16.32 -11.96
C PHE A 16 -13.93 16.38 -11.12
N GLY A 17 -13.07 17.38 -11.32
CA GLY A 17 -11.91 17.56 -10.46
C GLY A 17 -12.29 17.91 -9.01
N LYS A 18 -13.43 18.61 -8.80
CA LYS A 18 -14.03 18.76 -7.46
C LYS A 18 -14.43 17.42 -6.85
N LEU A 19 -15.11 16.55 -7.61
CA LEU A 19 -15.43 15.19 -7.17
C LEU A 19 -14.15 14.44 -6.78
N VAL A 20 -13.11 14.45 -7.63
CA VAL A 20 -11.83 13.78 -7.31
C VAL A 20 -11.22 14.35 -6.04
N GLY A 21 -11.20 15.68 -5.89
CA GLY A 21 -10.70 16.36 -4.68
C GLY A 21 -11.44 15.93 -3.42
N ASN A 22 -12.78 15.89 -3.48
CA ASN A 22 -13.62 15.48 -2.37
C ASN A 22 -13.47 13.99 -2.03
N VAL A 23 -13.36 13.12 -3.04
CA VAL A 23 -13.05 11.69 -2.84
C VAL A 23 -11.68 11.51 -2.19
N LYS A 24 -10.65 12.26 -2.61
CA LYS A 24 -9.32 12.24 -1.95
C LYS A 24 -9.43 12.69 -0.49
N ASN A 25 -10.26 13.67 -0.18
CA ASN A 25 -10.49 14.13 1.19
C ASN A 25 -11.22 13.07 2.03
N ALA A 26 -12.25 12.42 1.49
CA ALA A 26 -12.94 11.32 2.14
C ALA A 26 -12.00 10.13 2.42
N LEU A 27 -11.15 9.78 1.45
CA LEU A 27 -10.10 8.75 1.62
C LEU A 27 -9.11 9.13 2.72
N ARG A 28 -8.66 10.39 2.79
CA ARG A 28 -7.79 10.87 3.88
C ARG A 28 -8.47 10.84 5.25
N ALA A 29 -9.78 11.01 5.28
CA ALA A 29 -10.58 10.96 6.50
C ALA A 29 -10.91 9.53 6.97
N LEU A 30 -10.57 8.49 6.20
CA LEU A 30 -10.84 7.09 6.55
C LEU A 30 -10.46 6.73 8.00
N PRO A 31 -9.30 7.14 8.57
CA PRO A 31 -8.95 6.79 9.95
C PRO A 31 -9.99 7.22 11.00
N ALA A 32 -10.73 8.30 10.75
CA ALA A 32 -11.79 8.78 11.64
C ALA A 32 -13.10 7.97 11.50
N TYR A 33 -13.42 7.55 10.27
CA TYR A 33 -14.70 6.94 9.92
C TYR A 33 -14.67 5.42 9.76
N PHE A 34 -13.48 4.82 9.65
CA PHE A 34 -13.32 3.39 9.47
C PHE A 34 -13.81 2.66 10.70
N ARG A 35 -14.64 1.65 10.47
CA ARG A 35 -15.25 0.78 11.47
C ARG A 35 -15.25 -0.62 10.89
N THR A 36 -15.00 -1.61 11.74
CA THR A 36 -15.04 -3.01 11.36
C THR A 36 -15.56 -3.81 12.55
N SER A 37 -16.36 -4.84 12.28
CA SER A 37 -16.74 -5.83 13.29
C SER A 37 -15.70 -6.94 13.43
N THR A 38 -14.72 -7.02 12.52
CA THR A 38 -13.66 -8.01 12.54
C THR A 38 -12.74 -7.75 13.74
N ARG A 39 -12.65 -8.76 14.61
CA ARG A 39 -11.74 -8.76 15.76
C ARG A 39 -10.89 -10.02 15.71
N ILE A 40 -9.59 -9.84 15.89
CA ILE A 40 -8.61 -10.92 15.84
C ILE A 40 -8.02 -11.14 17.22
N GLU A 41 -7.97 -12.39 17.66
CA GLU A 41 -7.40 -12.79 18.94
C GLU A 41 -6.56 -14.04 18.74
N GLY A 42 -5.54 -14.24 19.59
CA GLY A 42 -4.74 -15.46 19.61
C GLY A 42 -3.76 -15.64 18.45
N LEU A 43 -3.22 -14.55 17.87
CA LEU A 43 -2.14 -14.66 16.89
C LEU A 43 -0.78 -14.81 17.57
N ASP A 44 0.01 -15.75 17.07
CA ASP A 44 1.43 -15.81 17.39
C ASP A 44 2.21 -14.77 16.57
N GLY A 45 3.33 -14.29 17.12
CA GLY A 45 4.16 -13.25 16.48
C GLY A 45 4.68 -13.65 15.09
N GLY A 46 4.88 -14.94 14.82
CA GLY A 46 5.27 -15.46 13.51
C GLY A 46 4.15 -15.44 12.46
N GLU A 47 2.88 -15.55 12.89
CA GLU A 47 1.71 -15.54 12.02
C GLU A 47 1.30 -14.13 11.59
N LEU A 48 1.81 -13.12 12.30
CA LEU A 48 1.51 -11.71 12.05
C LEU A 48 1.78 -11.28 10.60
N PHE A 49 2.79 -11.86 9.96
CA PHE A 49 3.14 -11.54 8.57
C PHE A 49 2.14 -12.09 7.55
N ASN A 50 1.34 -13.10 7.91
CA ASN A 50 0.32 -13.67 7.04
C ASN A 50 -0.98 -12.85 7.04
N LEU A 51 -1.13 -11.88 7.96
CA LEU A 51 -2.34 -11.07 8.09
C LEU A 51 -2.68 -10.25 6.84
N SER A 52 -1.67 -9.86 6.05
CA SER A 52 -1.91 -9.17 4.77
C SER A 52 -2.76 -10.02 3.82
N ALA A 53 -2.54 -11.34 3.80
CA ALA A 53 -3.29 -12.26 2.96
C ALA A 53 -4.68 -12.55 3.53
N VAL A 54 -4.81 -12.63 4.86
CA VAL A 54 -6.07 -12.98 5.54
C VAL A 54 -7.07 -11.81 5.55
N LEU A 55 -6.59 -10.59 5.82
CA LEU A 55 -7.47 -9.45 6.10
C LEU A 55 -7.43 -8.35 5.04
N GLY A 56 -6.47 -8.36 4.12
CA GLY A 56 -6.35 -7.31 3.09
C GLY A 56 -7.66 -7.08 2.33
N SER A 57 -8.32 -8.15 1.88
CA SER A 57 -9.62 -8.07 1.18
C SER A 57 -10.75 -7.54 2.06
N ALA A 58 -10.77 -7.91 3.35
CA ALA A 58 -11.77 -7.40 4.30
C ALA A 58 -11.61 -5.89 4.54
N ILE A 59 -10.38 -5.40 4.64
CA ILE A 59 -10.10 -3.95 4.71
C ILE A 59 -10.62 -3.24 3.46
N GLU A 60 -10.37 -3.79 2.28
CA GLU A 60 -10.82 -3.21 1.01
C GLU A 60 -12.36 -3.12 0.93
N VAL A 61 -13.08 -4.15 1.39
CA VAL A 61 -14.56 -4.13 1.50
C VAL A 61 -15.01 -3.02 2.46
N GLN A 62 -14.40 -2.95 3.65
CA GLN A 62 -14.76 -1.96 4.66
C GLN A 62 -14.47 -0.51 4.24
N VAL A 63 -13.45 -0.29 3.41
CA VAL A 63 -13.17 1.02 2.80
C VAL A 63 -14.31 1.43 1.88
N VAL A 64 -14.82 0.52 1.03
CA VAL A 64 -15.95 0.81 0.12
C VAL A 64 -17.23 1.11 0.91
N GLU A 65 -17.53 0.31 1.93
CA GLU A 65 -18.66 0.57 2.82
C GLU A 65 -18.54 1.92 3.54
N THR A 66 -17.33 2.25 4.00
CA THR A 66 -17.06 3.52 4.66
C THR A 66 -17.23 4.69 3.70
N LEU A 67 -16.70 4.63 2.47
CA LEU A 67 -16.87 5.66 1.45
C LEU A 67 -18.35 5.94 1.18
N ASN A 68 -19.16 4.89 0.99
CA ASN A 68 -20.60 5.07 0.78
C ASN A 68 -21.31 5.65 2.02
N ARG A 69 -20.87 5.32 3.24
CA ARG A 69 -21.41 5.88 4.49
C ARG A 69 -21.08 7.37 4.67
N ILE A 70 -19.92 7.81 4.19
CA ILE A 70 -19.47 9.21 4.31
C ILE A 70 -19.75 10.01 3.03
N ARG A 71 -20.89 9.76 2.40
CA ARG A 71 -21.34 10.47 1.18
C ARG A 71 -21.21 11.99 1.31
N ASP A 72 -21.68 12.54 2.42
CA ASP A 72 -21.65 13.98 2.69
C ASP A 72 -20.24 14.58 2.72
N VAL A 73 -19.19 13.74 2.78
CA VAL A 73 -17.78 14.18 2.69
C VAL A 73 -17.31 14.25 1.23
N TRP A 74 -17.68 13.28 0.39
CA TRP A 74 -17.22 13.26 -1.01
C TRP A 74 -18.20 13.88 -2.02
N ASP A 75 -19.49 13.99 -1.67
CA ASP A 75 -20.56 14.63 -2.43
C ASP A 75 -21.41 15.53 -1.51
N PRO A 76 -20.82 16.58 -0.91
CA PRO A 76 -21.50 17.44 0.07
C PRO A 76 -22.69 18.22 -0.51
N ASP A 77 -22.66 18.51 -1.81
CA ASP A 77 -23.66 19.31 -2.51
C ASP A 77 -24.71 18.45 -3.25
N ASP A 78 -24.71 17.13 -3.02
CA ASP A 78 -25.57 16.14 -3.69
C ASP A 78 -25.58 16.29 -5.23
N ARG A 79 -24.40 16.50 -5.81
CA ARG A 79 -24.20 16.65 -7.27
C ARG A 79 -24.17 15.31 -7.98
N TRP A 80 -23.91 14.23 -7.23
CA TRP A 80 -23.76 12.88 -7.78
C TRP A 80 -24.80 11.90 -7.20
N PRO A 81 -26.10 12.25 -7.06
CA PRO A 81 -27.08 11.60 -6.18
C PRO A 81 -27.27 10.09 -6.45
N ARG A 82 -27.07 9.67 -7.70
CA ARG A 82 -27.21 8.27 -8.14
C ARG A 82 -25.89 7.50 -8.19
N CYS A 83 -24.82 8.10 -7.70
CA CYS A 83 -23.50 7.49 -7.66
C CYS A 83 -23.30 6.70 -6.36
N ARG A 84 -22.66 5.54 -6.48
CA ARG A 84 -22.22 4.73 -5.33
C ARG A 84 -20.92 3.99 -5.66
N PHE A 85 -20.09 3.78 -4.65
CA PHE A 85 -18.89 2.95 -4.80
C PHE A 85 -19.27 1.47 -4.75
N VAL A 86 -18.72 0.69 -5.68
CA VAL A 86 -18.94 -0.76 -5.81
C VAL A 86 -17.60 -1.45 -6.01
N ARG A 87 -17.40 -2.62 -5.37
CA ARG A 87 -16.24 -3.46 -5.62
C ARG A 87 -16.33 -4.19 -6.95
N SER A 88 -15.18 -4.36 -7.59
CA SER A 88 -15.02 -4.99 -8.90
C SER A 88 -13.89 -6.03 -8.85
N SER A 89 -14.12 -7.15 -8.14
CA SER A 89 -13.08 -8.14 -7.81
C SER A 89 -12.44 -8.90 -8.99
N GLN A 90 -12.95 -8.74 -10.22
CA GLN A 90 -12.46 -9.42 -11.43
C GLN A 90 -12.06 -8.48 -12.56
N THR A 91 -12.11 -7.17 -12.32
CA THR A 91 -11.89 -6.15 -13.35
C THR A 91 -11.20 -4.95 -12.75
N PHE A 92 -10.12 -4.50 -13.37
CA PHE A 92 -9.53 -3.21 -13.03
C PHE A 92 -10.51 -2.06 -13.29
N PRO A 93 -10.59 -1.04 -12.42
CA PRO A 93 -9.99 -0.97 -11.08
C PRO A 93 -10.83 -1.69 -10.02
N ASP A 94 -10.20 -2.05 -8.89
CA ASP A 94 -10.81 -2.81 -7.77
C ASP A 94 -12.11 -2.24 -7.20
N VAL A 95 -12.28 -0.92 -7.29
CA VAL A 95 -13.45 -0.18 -6.82
C VAL A 95 -13.83 0.85 -7.88
N ARG A 96 -15.14 1.02 -8.11
CA ARG A 96 -15.67 1.97 -9.07
C ARG A 96 -16.82 2.77 -8.47
N LEU A 97 -16.79 4.09 -8.65
CA LEU A 97 -17.94 4.95 -8.48
C LEU A 97 -18.82 4.81 -9.72
N LEU A 98 -19.99 4.22 -9.54
CA LEU A 98 -20.92 3.93 -10.63
C LEU A 98 -22.12 4.87 -10.55
N SER A 99 -22.47 5.50 -11.66
CA SER A 99 -23.71 6.26 -11.80
C SER A 99 -24.80 5.37 -12.41
N GLN A 100 -26.00 5.38 -11.83
CA GLN A 100 -27.18 4.75 -12.43
C GLN A 100 -27.99 5.78 -13.23
N GLY A 101 -27.90 5.69 -14.56
CA GLY A 101 -28.68 6.50 -15.48
C GLY A 101 -30.17 6.13 -15.49
N GLU A 102 -31.02 7.01 -16.02
CA GLU A 102 -32.48 6.85 -16.07
C GLU A 102 -32.95 5.61 -16.82
N ASN A 103 -32.16 5.15 -17.79
CA ASN A 103 -32.49 4.00 -18.63
C ASN A 103 -31.88 2.68 -18.11
N GLY A 104 -31.43 2.65 -16.85
CA GLY A 104 -30.72 1.50 -16.27
C GLY A 104 -29.27 1.35 -16.78
N ARG A 105 -28.78 2.29 -17.59
CA ARG A 105 -27.38 2.35 -18.02
C ARG A 105 -26.50 2.66 -16.81
N VAL A 106 -25.42 1.89 -16.65
CA VAL A 106 -24.44 2.09 -15.60
C VAL A 106 -23.18 2.67 -16.22
N ASP A 107 -22.79 3.86 -15.78
CA ASP A 107 -21.59 4.53 -16.24
C ASP A 107 -20.52 4.55 -15.13
N ASN A 108 -19.27 4.26 -15.50
CA ASN A 108 -18.13 4.37 -14.59
C ASN A 108 -17.72 5.84 -14.51
N VAL A 109 -17.80 6.41 -13.31
CA VAL A 109 -17.47 7.82 -13.05
C VAL A 109 -16.00 7.91 -12.65
N LEU A 110 -15.58 7.14 -11.65
CA LEU A 110 -14.22 7.16 -11.12
C LEU A 110 -13.82 5.76 -10.66
N GLY A 111 -12.55 5.41 -10.85
CA GLY A 111 -11.95 4.17 -10.38
C GLY A 111 -11.01 4.39 -9.20
N ILE A 112 -10.95 3.41 -8.32
CA ILE A 112 -9.93 3.31 -7.27
C ILE A 112 -9.32 1.91 -7.35
N GLU A 113 -8.04 1.85 -7.73
CA GLU A 113 -7.21 0.67 -7.53
C GLU A 113 -6.78 0.64 -6.07
N LEU A 114 -7.24 -0.34 -5.32
CA LEU A 114 -7.21 -0.30 -3.87
C LEU A 114 -6.36 -1.41 -3.30
N LYS A 115 -5.41 -1.05 -2.44
CA LYS A 115 -4.60 -2.05 -1.74
C LYS A 115 -4.59 -1.86 -0.23
N GLY A 116 -5.02 -2.88 0.49
CA GLY A 116 -4.71 -3.01 1.92
C GLY A 116 -3.23 -3.41 2.14
N TRP A 117 -2.53 -2.67 3.00
CA TRP A 117 -1.15 -2.97 3.41
C TRP A 117 -1.06 -3.12 4.93
N TYR A 118 -0.64 -4.28 5.40
CA TYR A 118 -0.33 -4.44 6.82
C TYR A 118 0.97 -3.71 7.16
N LEU A 119 0.88 -2.63 7.93
CA LEU A 119 2.00 -1.73 8.22
C LEU A 119 3.15 -2.44 8.93
N LEU A 120 2.84 -3.40 9.80
CA LEU A 120 3.84 -4.16 10.55
C LEU A 120 4.37 -5.39 9.78
N SER A 121 4.23 -5.40 8.45
CA SER A 121 4.73 -6.49 7.60
C SER A 121 6.27 -6.54 7.54
N LYS A 122 6.80 -7.73 7.24
CA LYS A 122 8.24 -7.99 7.11
C LYS A 122 8.88 -7.15 6.01
N GLU A 123 8.21 -6.93 4.90
CA GLU A 123 8.78 -6.19 3.77
C GLU A 123 8.96 -4.70 4.09
N THR A 124 8.40 -4.18 5.19
CA THR A 124 8.43 -2.75 5.60
C THR A 124 7.82 -1.77 4.59
N GLU A 125 7.33 -2.29 3.48
CA GLU A 125 6.72 -1.60 2.36
C GLU A 125 5.58 -2.48 1.80
N PRO A 126 4.59 -1.92 1.09
CA PRO A 126 3.56 -2.72 0.46
C PRO A 126 4.16 -3.58 -0.66
N SER A 127 3.88 -4.89 -0.65
CA SER A 127 4.26 -5.82 -1.72
C SER A 127 3.42 -5.67 -3.00
N PHE A 128 2.59 -4.62 -3.06
CA PHE A 128 1.66 -4.34 -4.14
C PHE A 128 2.37 -4.23 -5.48
N ARG A 129 1.78 -4.88 -6.49
CA ARG A 129 2.25 -4.77 -7.86
C ARG A 129 1.20 -4.14 -8.73
N PHE A 130 1.53 -2.96 -9.21
CA PHE A 130 0.74 -2.25 -10.18
C PHE A 130 1.46 -2.33 -11.51
N THR A 131 1.05 -3.28 -12.35
CA THR A 131 1.58 -3.46 -13.72
C THR A 131 0.61 -2.98 -14.78
N VAL A 132 -0.52 -2.39 -14.38
CA VAL A 132 -1.56 -1.90 -15.28
C VAL A 132 -0.98 -0.84 -16.22
N THR A 133 -1.33 -0.95 -17.50
CA THR A 133 -0.93 -0.02 -18.56
C THR A 133 -1.62 1.34 -18.41
N PRO A 134 -0.95 2.47 -18.73
CA PRO A 134 -1.55 3.81 -18.63
C PRO A 134 -2.90 3.94 -19.34
N ASP A 135 -3.07 3.25 -20.49
CA ASP A 135 -4.28 3.31 -21.32
C ASP A 135 -5.51 2.67 -20.66
N ALA A 136 -5.30 1.77 -19.68
CA ALA A 136 -6.38 1.19 -18.89
C ALA A 136 -6.89 2.12 -17.78
N CYS A 137 -6.14 3.17 -17.45
CA CYS A 137 -6.45 4.10 -16.37
C CYS A 137 -7.19 5.31 -16.93
N ALA A 138 -8.38 5.63 -16.42
CA ALA A 138 -9.00 6.91 -16.74
C ALA A 138 -8.24 8.07 -16.06
N PRO A 139 -8.30 9.30 -16.58
CA PRO A 139 -7.62 10.46 -15.99
C PRO A 139 -7.95 10.70 -14.50
N GLN A 140 -9.15 10.31 -14.05
CA GLN A 140 -9.62 10.47 -12.67
C GLN A 140 -9.33 9.29 -11.76
N ASP A 141 -8.86 8.17 -12.29
CA ASP A 141 -8.67 6.97 -11.51
C ASP A 141 -7.53 7.16 -10.50
N LEU A 142 -7.73 6.64 -9.29
CA LEU A 142 -6.79 6.75 -8.19
C LEU A 142 -6.16 5.40 -7.88
N LEU A 143 -4.86 5.40 -7.58
CA LEU A 143 -4.19 4.31 -6.89
C LEU A 143 -4.12 4.65 -5.41
N VAL A 144 -4.67 3.77 -4.58
CA VAL A 144 -4.84 4.00 -3.15
C VAL A 144 -4.26 2.83 -2.36
N VAL A 145 -3.30 3.13 -1.48
CA VAL A 145 -2.75 2.14 -0.54
C VAL A 145 -3.18 2.52 0.87
N ILE A 146 -3.93 1.64 1.53
CA ILE A 146 -4.44 1.80 2.89
C ILE A 146 -3.55 1.01 3.85
N PRO A 147 -2.67 1.65 4.63
CA PRO A 147 -1.95 0.97 5.67
C PRO A 147 -2.87 0.70 6.85
N TRP A 148 -2.69 -0.45 7.48
CA TRP A 148 -3.46 -0.81 8.66
C TRP A 148 -2.63 -1.67 9.60
N HIS A 149 -3.04 -1.73 10.86
CA HIS A 149 -2.48 -2.59 11.90
C HIS A 149 -3.60 -3.09 12.82
N LEU A 150 -3.33 -4.08 13.66
CA LEU A 150 -4.25 -4.43 14.73
C LEU A 150 -4.06 -3.48 15.92
N LYS A 151 -5.17 -3.05 16.54
CA LYS A 151 -5.19 -2.09 17.65
C LYS A 151 -4.21 -2.41 18.78
N ASN A 152 -4.11 -3.68 19.17
CA ASN A 152 -3.21 -4.16 20.23
C ASN A 152 -2.01 -4.91 19.64
N ILE A 153 -1.59 -4.55 18.42
CA ILE A 153 -0.45 -5.09 17.68
C ILE A 153 -0.65 -6.54 17.22
N LEU A 154 -0.84 -7.46 18.16
CA LEU A 154 -1.08 -8.89 17.91
C LEU A 154 -2.57 -9.26 17.96
N SER A 155 -3.43 -8.32 18.37
CA SER A 155 -4.86 -8.58 18.52
C SER A 155 -5.71 -7.32 18.40
N GLY A 156 -7.02 -7.50 18.38
CA GLY A 156 -8.02 -6.44 18.33
C GLY A 156 -8.58 -6.23 16.93
N GLU A 157 -9.21 -5.07 16.77
CA GLU A 157 -9.78 -4.64 15.50
C GLU A 157 -8.69 -4.00 14.59
N PRO A 158 -8.80 -4.18 13.27
CA PRO A 158 -8.00 -3.41 12.33
C PRO A 158 -8.21 -1.89 12.46
N MET A 159 -7.10 -1.18 12.53
CA MET A 159 -7.02 0.28 12.51
C MET A 159 -6.26 0.75 11.28
N VAL A 160 -6.90 1.60 10.48
CA VAL A 160 -6.32 2.16 9.25
C VAL A 160 -5.61 3.49 9.51
N HIS A 161 -4.60 3.77 8.70
CA HIS A 161 -3.86 5.04 8.68
C HIS A 161 -4.27 5.89 7.48
N ALA A 162 -3.84 7.16 7.50
CA ALA A 162 -3.99 8.04 6.34
C ALA A 162 -3.37 7.35 5.11
N PRO A 163 -4.10 7.23 3.99
CA PRO A 163 -3.65 6.43 2.87
C PRO A 163 -2.69 7.18 1.95
N TYR A 164 -1.92 6.42 1.17
CA TYR A 164 -1.22 6.94 0.00
C TYR A 164 -2.23 7.03 -1.13
N ILE A 165 -2.32 8.19 -1.77
CA ILE A 165 -3.25 8.44 -2.87
C ILE A 165 -2.48 9.14 -3.99
N GLU A 166 -2.49 8.54 -5.18
CA GLU A 166 -1.91 9.13 -6.38
C GLU A 166 -2.80 8.82 -7.59
N GLN A 167 -2.67 9.57 -8.68
CA GLN A 167 -3.41 9.26 -9.91
C GLN A 167 -2.86 7.96 -10.55
N ALA A 168 -3.75 7.01 -10.86
CA ALA A 168 -3.37 5.67 -11.35
C ALA A 168 -2.60 5.73 -12.68
N ARG A 169 -3.05 6.57 -13.62
CA ARG A 169 -2.38 6.75 -14.91
C ARG A 169 -0.96 7.28 -14.73
N TYR A 170 -0.79 8.36 -13.97
CA TYR A 170 0.53 8.90 -13.64
C TYR A 170 1.45 7.86 -13.01
N VAL A 171 0.95 7.05 -12.05
CA VAL A 171 1.77 5.98 -11.45
C VAL A 171 2.22 4.97 -12.50
N ALA A 172 1.35 4.58 -13.44
CA ALA A 172 1.71 3.65 -14.51
C ALA A 172 2.78 4.22 -15.44
N GLU A 173 2.63 5.47 -15.88
CA GLU A 173 3.58 6.17 -16.72
C GLU A 173 4.93 6.36 -16.01
N PHE A 174 4.91 6.85 -14.78
CA PHE A 174 6.12 7.10 -13.99
C PHE A 174 6.87 5.81 -13.69
N ARG A 175 6.16 4.71 -13.37
CA ARG A 175 6.75 3.38 -13.22
C ARG A 175 7.47 2.94 -14.50
N ASN A 176 6.84 3.08 -15.67
CA ASN A 176 7.42 2.66 -16.95
C ASN A 176 8.65 3.50 -17.32
N TRP A 177 8.55 4.82 -17.14
CA TRP A 177 9.68 5.73 -17.32
C TRP A 177 10.82 5.40 -16.37
N TRP A 178 10.54 5.22 -15.07
CA TRP A 178 11.57 4.89 -14.08
C TRP A 178 12.27 3.58 -14.43
N TRP A 179 11.51 2.56 -14.82
CA TRP A 179 12.07 1.26 -15.21
C TRP A 179 12.99 1.35 -16.42
N THR A 180 12.58 2.13 -17.43
CA THR A 180 13.28 2.26 -18.71
C THR A 180 14.48 3.20 -18.62
N CYS A 181 14.34 4.31 -17.90
CA CYS A 181 15.23 5.47 -17.99
C CYS A 181 16.02 5.76 -16.71
N ALA A 182 15.37 5.70 -15.54
CA ALA A 182 15.93 6.24 -14.30
C ALA A 182 16.54 5.21 -13.35
N ARG A 183 16.11 3.94 -13.45
CA ARG A 183 16.59 2.85 -12.59
C ARG A 183 18.09 2.62 -12.80
N GLU A 184 18.84 2.64 -11.70
CA GLU A 184 20.26 2.25 -11.69
C GLU A 184 20.37 0.74 -11.92
N THR A 185 20.94 0.34 -13.06
CA THR A 185 21.11 -1.05 -13.45
C THR A 185 22.22 -1.20 -14.49
N SER A 186 22.84 -2.38 -14.55
CA SER A 186 23.75 -2.78 -15.62
C SER A 186 23.03 -3.31 -16.88
N ASP A 187 21.69 -3.34 -16.88
CA ASP A 187 20.90 -3.81 -18.02
C ASP A 187 21.13 -2.94 -19.26
N THR A 188 21.09 -3.53 -20.46
CA THR A 188 21.14 -2.78 -21.72
C THR A 188 19.82 -2.05 -22.00
N ASN A 189 19.80 -1.09 -22.91
CA ASN A 189 18.56 -0.39 -23.30
C ASN A 189 17.45 -1.36 -23.74
N ALA A 190 17.78 -2.42 -24.49
CA ALA A 190 16.81 -3.43 -24.92
C ALA A 190 16.23 -4.21 -23.73
N GLN A 191 17.04 -4.49 -22.70
CA GLN A 191 16.61 -5.21 -21.50
C GLN A 191 15.74 -4.35 -20.57
N ARG A 192 15.82 -3.02 -20.68
CA ARG A 192 15.03 -2.08 -19.88
C ARG A 192 13.67 -1.74 -20.50
N GLN A 193 13.41 -2.16 -21.74
CA GLN A 193 12.15 -1.85 -22.41
C GLN A 193 10.95 -2.41 -21.66
N VAL A 194 9.84 -1.68 -21.73
CA VAL A 194 8.52 -2.09 -21.24
C VAL A 194 7.58 -2.09 -22.44
N SER A 195 6.90 -3.21 -22.67
CA SER A 195 5.92 -3.34 -23.74
C SER A 195 4.51 -3.26 -23.18
N PRO A 196 3.60 -2.49 -23.81
CA PRO A 196 2.19 -2.53 -23.47
C PRO A 196 1.58 -3.90 -23.78
N PRO A 197 0.36 -4.19 -23.30
CA PRO A 197 -0.37 -5.37 -23.74
C PRO A 197 -0.60 -5.35 -25.26
N ASP A 198 -0.71 -6.55 -25.86
CA ASP A 198 -0.87 -6.72 -27.31
C ASP A 198 -2.25 -6.25 -27.83
N GLU A 199 -3.22 -6.11 -26.92
CA GLU A 199 -4.58 -5.69 -27.21
C GLU A 199 -4.73 -4.18 -26.93
N ASN A 200 -5.52 -3.47 -27.73
CA ASN A 200 -5.88 -2.08 -27.43
C ASN A 200 -6.74 -2.05 -26.16
N VAL A 201 -6.21 -1.43 -25.11
CA VAL A 201 -6.90 -1.30 -23.82
C VAL A 201 -7.50 0.10 -23.70
N ASN A 202 -8.70 0.17 -23.13
CA ASN A 202 -9.35 1.41 -22.77
C ASN A 202 -9.71 1.38 -21.28
N PRO A 203 -10.01 2.55 -20.65
CA PRO A 203 -10.43 2.59 -19.27
C PRO A 203 -11.66 1.72 -18.98
N TYR A 204 -11.69 1.17 -17.77
CA TYR A 204 -12.72 0.25 -17.30
C TYR A 204 -12.87 -1.00 -18.18
N PRO A 205 -11.77 -1.73 -18.42
CA PRO A 205 -11.75 -2.90 -19.29
C PRO A 205 -12.72 -4.00 -18.82
N ALA A 206 -13.11 -4.85 -19.76
CA ALA A 206 -13.93 -6.03 -19.47
C ALA A 206 -13.17 -7.04 -18.59
N PRO A 207 -13.88 -7.95 -17.90
CA PRO A 207 -13.24 -9.01 -17.13
C PRO A 207 -12.26 -9.81 -17.99
N LYS A 208 -11.10 -10.12 -17.42
CA LYS A 208 -10.02 -10.92 -18.04
C LYS A 208 -9.29 -10.26 -19.22
N THR A 209 -9.55 -9.00 -19.54
CA THR A 209 -8.73 -8.24 -20.49
C THR A 209 -7.28 -8.17 -20.00
N LYS A 210 -6.32 -8.37 -20.90
CA LYS A 210 -4.90 -8.26 -20.58
C LYS A 210 -4.51 -6.79 -20.53
N ILE A 211 -4.26 -6.29 -19.32
CA ILE A 211 -3.94 -4.87 -19.09
C ILE A 211 -2.55 -4.61 -18.54
N ALA A 212 -1.76 -5.67 -18.36
CA ALA A 212 -0.44 -5.56 -17.75
C ALA A 212 0.63 -5.22 -18.79
N ASP A 213 1.38 -4.16 -18.51
CA ASP A 213 2.67 -3.89 -19.14
C ASP A 213 3.68 -4.98 -18.77
N ARG A 214 4.59 -5.28 -19.70
CA ARG A 214 5.57 -6.37 -19.57
C ARG A 214 7.00 -5.82 -19.71
N PRO A 215 7.85 -5.94 -18.68
CA PRO A 215 9.26 -5.59 -18.81
C PRO A 215 9.99 -6.65 -19.64
N ALA A 216 10.94 -6.24 -20.48
CA ALA A 216 11.76 -7.17 -21.26
C ALA A 216 12.63 -8.08 -20.38
N LYS A 217 13.06 -7.60 -19.21
CA LYS A 217 13.84 -8.37 -18.23
C LYS A 217 13.46 -7.97 -16.80
N ASP A 218 12.91 -8.90 -16.04
CA ASP A 218 12.60 -8.71 -14.60
C ASP A 218 12.90 -9.98 -13.77
N GLY A 219 14.15 -10.45 -13.80
CA GLY A 219 14.54 -11.65 -13.04
C GLY A 219 14.37 -11.52 -11.52
N GLY A 220 14.39 -10.29 -10.99
CA GLY A 220 14.18 -10.00 -9.57
C GLY A 220 12.72 -9.81 -9.18
N ASN A 221 11.80 -9.84 -10.15
CA ASN A 221 10.36 -9.72 -9.93
C ASN A 221 9.99 -8.39 -9.22
N ASN A 222 10.57 -7.29 -9.70
CA ASN A 222 10.49 -5.95 -9.14
C ASN A 222 9.59 -5.00 -9.93
N PHE A 223 9.30 -5.29 -11.19
CA PHE A 223 8.45 -4.42 -11.99
C PHE A 223 7.05 -4.30 -11.38
N GLY A 224 6.53 -3.08 -11.35
CA GLY A 224 5.25 -2.77 -10.72
C GLY A 224 5.26 -2.66 -9.20
N ARG A 225 6.38 -2.95 -8.49
CA ARG A 225 6.48 -2.67 -7.05
C ARG A 225 6.61 -1.16 -6.81
N ILE A 226 5.48 -0.48 -6.71
CA ILE A 226 5.39 0.99 -6.64
C ILE A 226 6.19 1.58 -5.47
N ALA A 227 6.28 0.87 -4.34
CA ALA A 227 7.09 1.31 -3.21
C ALA A 227 8.60 1.37 -3.47
N ARG A 228 9.09 0.66 -4.51
CA ARG A 228 10.52 0.64 -4.91
C ARG A 228 10.84 1.65 -6.00
N VAL A 229 9.83 2.35 -6.52
CA VAL A 229 10.00 3.37 -7.55
C VAL A 229 10.30 4.69 -6.85
N ALA A 230 11.56 5.12 -6.95
CA ALA A 230 12.02 6.35 -6.33
C ALA A 230 11.23 7.56 -6.87
N GLY A 231 10.63 8.34 -5.97
CA GLY A 231 9.80 9.51 -6.27
C GLY A 231 8.29 9.30 -6.07
N LEU A 232 7.86 8.07 -5.75
CA LEU A 232 6.46 7.75 -5.47
C LEU A 232 6.19 7.64 -3.96
N MET A 233 6.54 6.52 -3.32
CA MET A 233 6.14 6.25 -1.93
C MET A 233 7.26 6.39 -0.89
N ASP A 234 8.48 6.83 -1.26
CA ASP A 234 9.65 6.79 -0.38
C ASP A 234 9.44 7.59 0.92
N SER A 235 8.97 8.83 0.77
CA SER A 235 8.72 9.72 1.92
C SER A 235 7.53 9.26 2.73
N TYR A 236 6.49 8.77 2.06
CA TYR A 236 5.27 8.26 2.68
C TYR A 236 5.55 7.03 3.57
N THR A 237 6.27 6.03 3.05
CA THR A 237 6.60 4.82 3.82
C THR A 237 7.54 5.13 4.98
N LYS A 238 8.50 6.05 4.80
CA LYS A 238 9.40 6.51 5.86
C LYS A 238 8.62 7.21 6.99
N GLU A 239 7.77 8.17 6.66
CA GLU A 239 6.96 8.89 7.66
C GLU A 239 6.06 7.92 8.40
N LEU A 240 5.34 7.05 7.69
CA LEU A 240 4.41 6.12 8.29
C LEU A 240 5.08 5.14 9.25
N ARG A 241 6.29 4.66 8.93
CA ARG A 241 7.06 3.78 9.82
C ARG A 241 7.58 4.47 11.08
N SER A 242 7.73 5.79 11.06
CA SER A 242 8.11 6.58 12.24
C SER A 242 6.95 6.82 13.22
N ARG A 243 5.70 6.58 12.79
CA ARG A 243 4.53 6.83 13.63
C ARG A 243 4.47 5.85 14.81
N PRO A 244 4.09 6.31 16.01
CA PRO A 244 3.96 5.46 17.17
C PRO A 244 2.72 4.57 17.05
N ILE A 245 2.90 3.27 17.30
CA ILE A 245 1.86 2.27 17.52
C ILE A 245 2.06 1.75 18.93
N ALA A 246 1.02 1.90 19.78
CA ALA A 246 1.13 1.65 21.22
C ALA A 246 2.34 2.37 21.87
N GLY A 247 2.63 3.60 21.44
CA GLY A 247 3.72 4.42 21.97
C GLY A 247 5.11 4.13 21.41
N ILE A 248 5.27 3.11 20.56
CA ILE A 248 6.56 2.73 19.96
C ILE A 248 6.51 2.91 18.44
N PRO A 249 7.50 3.55 17.79
CA PRO A 249 7.58 3.67 16.34
C PRO A 249 7.36 2.33 15.62
N ALA A 250 6.56 2.32 14.56
CA ALA A 250 6.24 1.11 13.81
C ALA A 250 7.47 0.36 13.28
N GLU A 251 8.54 1.07 12.90
CA GLU A 251 9.81 0.45 12.50
C GLU A 251 10.45 -0.43 13.59
N HIS A 252 10.29 -0.06 14.87
CA HIS A 252 10.82 -0.85 15.98
C HIS A 252 10.00 -2.12 16.20
N TRP A 253 8.67 -2.05 16.04
CA TRP A 253 7.83 -3.24 16.03
C TRP A 253 8.19 -4.18 14.88
N ILE A 254 8.39 -3.66 13.68
CA ILE A 254 8.79 -4.48 12.53
C ILE A 254 10.14 -5.14 12.79
N ALA A 255 11.12 -4.40 13.33
CA ALA A 255 12.42 -4.95 13.70
C ALA A 255 12.29 -6.06 14.76
N PHE A 256 11.43 -5.86 15.76
CA PHE A 256 11.13 -6.86 16.78
C PHE A 256 10.54 -8.14 16.15
N PHE A 257 9.48 -8.04 15.34
CA PHE A 257 8.84 -9.19 14.73
C PHE A 257 9.75 -9.93 13.75
N LYS A 258 10.58 -9.22 12.98
CA LYS A 258 11.60 -9.83 12.12
C LYS A 258 12.53 -10.72 12.92
N ARG A 259 13.07 -10.20 14.03
CA ARG A 259 14.01 -10.92 14.89
C ARG A 259 13.40 -12.19 15.48
N HIS A 260 12.16 -12.10 15.98
CA HIS A 260 11.49 -13.24 16.61
C HIS A 260 10.94 -14.27 15.61
N ALA A 261 10.60 -13.87 14.38
CA ALA A 261 10.18 -14.80 13.34
C ALA A 261 11.35 -15.53 12.66
N GLU A 262 12.54 -14.91 12.63
CA GLU A 262 13.74 -15.49 12.02
C GLU A 262 14.57 -16.34 13.00
N SER A 263 14.48 -16.07 14.31
CA SER A 263 15.17 -16.83 15.35
C SER A 263 14.15 -17.43 16.31
N ALA A 264 13.80 -18.69 16.10
CA ALA A 264 12.95 -19.45 17.03
C ALA A 264 13.69 -19.82 18.35
N VAL A 265 14.99 -19.50 18.46
CA VAL A 265 15.83 -19.84 19.63
C VAL A 265 16.24 -18.56 20.38
N PRO A 266 15.86 -18.40 21.68
CA PRO A 266 16.19 -17.23 22.49
C PRO A 266 17.69 -16.87 22.53
N GLU A 267 18.57 -17.88 22.45
CA GLU A 267 20.02 -17.71 22.45
C GLU A 267 20.54 -17.00 21.17
N GLU A 268 19.90 -17.24 20.03
CA GLU A 268 20.27 -16.59 18.76
C GLU A 268 19.89 -15.11 18.75
N ILE A 269 18.74 -14.77 19.37
CA ILE A 269 18.29 -13.39 19.53
C ILE A 269 19.30 -12.60 20.38
N LEU A 270 19.73 -13.16 21.51
CA LEU A 270 20.76 -12.58 22.38
C LEU A 270 22.09 -12.42 21.64
N ALA A 271 22.57 -13.46 20.96
CA ALA A 271 23.83 -13.41 20.21
C ALA A 271 23.81 -12.38 19.05
N HIS A 272 22.64 -12.13 18.45
CA HIS A 272 22.48 -11.09 17.43
C HIS A 272 22.40 -9.68 18.03
N LEU A 273 21.67 -9.48 19.13
CA LEU A 273 21.62 -8.22 19.86
C LEU A 273 23.02 -7.77 20.29
N THR A 274 23.82 -8.68 20.85
CA THR A 274 25.21 -8.42 21.22
C THR A 274 26.05 -7.98 20.02
N ARG A 275 25.88 -8.61 18.85
CA ARG A 275 26.59 -8.25 17.61
C ARG A 275 26.20 -6.86 17.08
N GLU A 276 24.92 -6.52 17.10
CA GLU A 276 24.43 -5.19 16.68
C GLU A 276 24.93 -4.08 17.63
N MET A 277 24.97 -4.34 18.93
CA MET A 277 25.51 -3.41 19.90
C MET A 277 27.02 -3.18 19.72
N GLN A 278 27.77 -4.24 19.45
CA GLN A 278 29.20 -4.15 19.09
C GLN A 278 29.43 -3.36 17.79
N LYS A 279 28.53 -3.49 16.79
CA LYS A 279 28.60 -2.74 15.53
C LYS A 279 28.32 -1.24 15.69
N ARG A 280 27.56 -0.83 16.71
CA ARG A 280 27.20 0.57 16.97
C ARG A 280 28.17 1.29 17.93
N GLU A 281 29.38 0.75 18.10
CA GLU A 281 30.42 1.30 18.97
C GLU A 281 30.02 1.45 20.46
N LEU A 282 28.98 0.73 20.91
CA LEU A 282 28.83 0.49 22.34
C LEU A 282 30.02 -0.38 22.76
N GLY A 283 30.83 0.15 23.68
CA GLY A 283 31.99 -0.57 24.22
C GLY A 283 31.63 -2.01 24.57
N ARG A 284 32.55 -2.94 24.31
CA ARG A 284 32.32 -4.40 24.40
C ARG A 284 31.74 -4.81 25.76
N GLU A 285 32.13 -4.14 26.84
CA GLU A 285 31.56 -4.30 28.18
C GLU A 285 30.08 -3.88 28.27
N ALA A 286 29.72 -2.68 27.80
CA ALA A 286 28.33 -2.19 27.83
C ALA A 286 27.39 -3.06 26.99
N ALA A 287 27.85 -3.56 25.84
CA ALA A 287 27.10 -4.51 25.03
C ALA A 287 26.86 -5.85 25.75
N THR A 288 27.83 -6.29 26.55
CA THR A 288 27.76 -7.56 27.31
C THR A 288 26.87 -7.41 28.54
N GLU A 289 26.99 -6.32 29.30
CA GLU A 289 26.13 -6.02 30.46
C GLU A 289 24.65 -5.92 30.07
N ILE A 290 24.35 -5.26 28.95
CA ILE A 290 22.96 -5.13 28.48
C ILE A 290 22.42 -6.48 28.00
N ALA A 291 23.23 -7.29 27.30
CA ALA A 291 22.83 -8.64 26.91
C ALA A 291 22.56 -9.53 28.13
N ASP A 292 23.42 -9.49 29.15
CA ASP A 292 23.24 -10.21 30.41
C ASP A 292 21.99 -9.73 31.16
N ALA A 293 21.73 -8.42 31.19
CA ALA A 293 20.53 -7.87 31.78
C ALA A 293 19.25 -8.36 31.07
N ILE A 294 19.26 -8.38 29.73
CA ILE A 294 18.14 -8.92 28.93
C ILE A 294 17.95 -10.41 29.20
N ALA A 295 19.03 -11.21 29.24
CA ALA A 295 18.95 -12.64 29.54
C ALA A 295 18.36 -12.90 30.93
N ARG A 296 18.74 -12.11 31.94
CA ARG A 296 18.17 -12.18 33.29
C ARG A 296 16.69 -11.81 33.33
N ILE A 297 16.27 -10.78 32.61
CA ILE A 297 14.85 -10.39 32.50
C ILE A 297 14.04 -11.52 31.86
N VAL A 298 14.53 -12.11 30.78
CA VAL A 298 13.86 -13.25 30.11
C VAL A 298 13.74 -14.45 31.04
N ALA A 299 14.79 -14.74 31.83
CA ALA A 299 14.78 -15.82 32.81
C ALA A 299 13.80 -15.56 33.97
N LEU A 300 13.51 -14.31 34.32
CA LEU A 300 12.53 -13.92 35.34
C LEU A 300 11.08 -13.99 34.86
N THR A 301 10.87 -14.02 33.54
CA THR A 301 9.53 -14.07 32.90
C THR A 301 9.09 -15.48 32.48
N ARG A 302 9.90 -16.51 32.78
CA ARG A 302 9.52 -17.93 32.69
C ARG A 302 9.12 -18.46 34.05
#